data_AF-A0A7C6D7T6-F1
#
_entry.id   AF-A0A7C6D7T6-F1
#
_cell.length_a   1.000
_cell.length_b   1.000
_cell.length_c   1.000
_cell.angle_alpha   90.00
_cell.angle_beta   90.00
_cell.angle_gamma   90.00
#
_symmetry.space_group_name_H-M   'P 1'
#
loop_
_entity.id
_entity.type
_entity.pdbx_description
1 polymer ?
#
loop_
_entity_poly.entity_id
_entity_poly.type
_entity_poly.pdbx_seq_one_letter_code
_entity_poly.pdbx_strand_id
1 'polypeptide(L)' 'ARKNFLFCVAPYSAKASAITFSLVESAKENGLKPFEYLKYLLGELPNAASQDLER' A
#
# COMPACT_ATOMS: atom_id res chain seq x y z
N ALA A 1 7.10 5.33 21.58
CA ALA A 1 7.68 4.96 20.27
C ALA A 1 7.14 5.84 19.13
N ARG A 2 7.45 7.15 19.12
CA ARG A 2 6.98 8.14 18.13
C ARG A 2 8.11 8.89 17.41
N LYS A 3 9.35 8.40 17.52
CA LYS A 3 10.54 9.05 16.92
C LYS A 3 11.28 8.20 15.89
N ASN A 4 11.08 6.88 15.86
CA ASN A 4 11.76 6.03 14.89
C ASN A 4 11.15 6.10 13.48
N PHE A 5 9.97 6.71 13.32
CA PHE A 5 9.28 6.79 12.04
C PHE A 5 9.83 7.87 11.11
N LEU A 6 10.41 8.94 11.68
CA LEU A 6 10.95 10.08 10.94
C LEU A 6 12.44 9.90 10.55
N PHE A 7 13.14 8.92 11.13
CA PHE A 7 14.59 8.74 11.00
C PHE A 7 14.99 7.33 10.54
N CYS A 8 14.18 6.64 9.74
CA CYS A 8 14.65 5.47 9.01
C CYS A 8 15.64 5.93 7.93
N VAL A 9 16.94 5.76 8.19
CA VAL A 9 18.12 6.23 7.41
C VAL A 9 18.24 5.62 6.00
N ALA A 10 17.29 4.81 5.54
CA ALA A 10 17.30 4.26 4.18
C ALA A 10 16.14 4.86 3.34
N PRO A 11 16.40 5.60 2.25
CA PRO A 11 15.36 6.19 1.41
C PRO A 11 14.39 5.14 0.85
N TYR A 12 14.86 3.92 0.64
CA TYR A 12 14.03 2.79 0.21
C TYR A 12 13.00 2.36 1.28
N SER A 13 13.40 2.32 2.55
CA SER A 13 12.53 1.95 3.66
C SER A 13 11.50 3.04 3.96
N ALA A 14 11.91 4.31 3.88
CA ALA A 14 11.01 5.46 3.99
C ALA A 14 9.96 5.45 2.86
N LYS A 15 10.39 5.17 1.63
CA LYS A 15 9.48 5.05 0.47
C LYS A 15 8.49 3.90 0.61
N ALA A 16 8.95 2.71 1.01
CA ALA A 16 8.07 1.56 1.24
C ALA A 16 7.01 1.86 2.30
N SER A 17 7.42 2.52 3.39
CA SER A 17 6.50 2.94 4.45
C SER A 17 5.49 3.96 3.92
N ALA A 18 5.94 5.01 3.21
CA ALA A 18 5.08 6.03 2.63
C ALA A 18 4.03 5.43 1.66
N ILE A 19 4.43 4.48 0.81
CA ILE A 19 3.52 3.76 -0.10
C ILE A 19 2.45 3.00 0.69
N THR A 20 2.85 2.31 1.75
CA THR A 20 1.93 1.52 2.59
C THR A 20 0.90 2.43 3.26
N PHE A 21 1.33 3.56 3.84
CA PHE A 21 0.42 4.52 4.47
C PHE A 21 -0.52 5.18 3.47
N SER A 22 -0.02 5.56 2.30
CA SER A 22 -0.84 6.13 1.23
C SER A 22 -1.97 5.18 0.85
N LEU A 23 -1.66 3.89 0.70
CA LEU A 23 -2.63 2.88 0.29
C LEU A 23 -3.69 2.62 1.36
N VAL A 24 -3.29 2.62 2.63
CA VAL A 24 -4.21 2.51 3.77
C VAL A 24 -5.11 3.73 3.87
N GLU A 25 -4.59 4.94 3.69
CA GLU A 25 -5.39 6.16 3.75
C GLU A 25 -6.39 6.22 2.60
N SER A 26 -5.96 5.90 1.38
CA SER A 26 -6.87 5.78 0.23
C SER A 26 -7.99 4.76 0.48
N ALA A 27 -7.68 3.60 1.08
CA ALA A 27 -8.70 2.62 1.43
C ALA A 27 -9.71 3.17 2.44
N LYS A 28 -9.24 3.89 3.46
CA LYS A 28 -10.08 4.53 4.49
C LYS A 28 -11.00 5.59 3.89
N GLU A 29 -10.49 6.46 3.01
CA GLU A 29 -11.27 7.49 2.33
C GLU A 29 -12.37 6.88 1.44
N ASN A 30 -12.11 5.70 0.86
CA ASN A 30 -13.09 4.95 0.07
C ASN A 30 -14.03 4.07 0.92
N GLY A 31 -13.95 4.12 2.26
CA GLY A 31 -14.77 3.30 3.17
C GLY A 31 -14.46 1.79 3.12
N LEU A 32 -13.34 1.41 2.52
CA LEU A 32 -12.89 0.01 2.40
C LEU A 32 -12.08 -0.38 3.65
N LYS A 33 -12.20 -1.65 4.05
CA LYS A 33 -11.38 -2.19 5.15
C LYS A 33 -9.93 -2.32 4.67
N PRO A 34 -8.96 -1.63 5.29
CA PRO A 34 -7.59 -1.58 4.76
C PRO A 34 -6.92 -2.94 4.62
N PHE A 35 -7.14 -3.84 5.57
CA PHE A 35 -6.54 -5.19 5.53
C PHE A 35 -7.09 -6.05 4.38
N GLU A 36 -8.41 -6.03 4.17
CA GLU A 36 -9.06 -6.78 3.08
C GLU A 36 -8.65 -6.20 1.72
N TYR A 37 -8.55 -4.87 1.61
CA TYR A 37 -8.10 -4.18 0.40
C TYR A 37 -6.65 -4.49 0.04
N LEU A 38 -5.73 -4.45 1.01
CA LEU A 38 -4.33 -4.84 0.80
C LEU A 38 -4.19 -6.31 0.42
N LYS A 39 -4.97 -7.19 1.04
CA LYS A 39 -4.99 -8.63 0.71
C LYS A 39 -5.50 -8.87 -0.70
N TYR A 40 -6.56 -8.18 -1.10
CA TYR A 40 -7.09 -8.22 -2.47
C TYR A 40 -6.05 -7.73 -3.47
N LEU A 41 -5.44 -6.57 -3.22
CA LEU A 41 -4.40 -6.01 -4.08
C LEU A 41 -3.23 -6.98 -4.22
N LEU A 42 -2.61 -7.43 -3.14
CA LEU A 42 -1.42 -8.29 -3.21
C LEU A 42 -1.73 -9.73 -3.70
N GLY A 43 -2.98 -10.19 -3.57
CA GLY A 43 -3.42 -11.49 -4.07
C GLY A 43 -3.80 -11.48 -5.56
N GLU A 44 -4.50 -10.43 -6.00
CA GLU A 44 -5.05 -10.33 -7.36
C GLU A 44 -4.15 -9.56 -8.31
N LEU A 45 -3.31 -8.60 -7.87
CA LEU A 45 -2.35 -7.90 -8.75
C LEU A 45 -1.45 -8.82 -9.59
N PRO A 46 -0.83 -9.89 -9.02
CA PRO A 46 -0.03 -10.79 -9.84
C PRO A 46 -0.87 -11.57 -10.87
N ASN A 47 -2.18 -11.65 -10.68
CA ASN A 47 -3.11 -12.37 -11.55
C ASN A 47 -3.85 -11.45 -12.55
N ALA A 48 -4.04 -10.17 -12.19
CA ALA A 48 -4.81 -9.18 -12.94
C ALA A 48 -3.96 -8.30 -13.87
N ALA A 49 -2.64 -8.19 -13.62
CA ALA A 49 -1.73 -7.44 -14.49
C ALA A 49 -1.75 -7.91 -15.96
N SER A 50 -2.20 -9.13 -16.22
CA SER A 50 -2.33 -9.73 -17.55
C SER A 50 -3.65 -9.41 -18.26
N GLN A 51 -4.71 -9.00 -17.55
CA GLN A 51 -6.07 -8.95 -18.09
C GLN A 51 -6.74 -7.57 -18.09
N ASP A 52 -6.29 -6.62 -17.25
CA ASP A 52 -6.99 -5.33 -17.06
C ASP A 52 -6.23 -4.10 -17.58
N LEU A 53 -4.91 -4.21 -17.81
CA LEU A 53 -4.10 -3.10 -18.37
C LEU A 53 -4.27 -2.90 -19.89
N GLU A 54 -5.07 -3.74 -20.54
CA GLU A 54 -5.42 -3.70 -21.98
C GLU A 54 -6.88 -3.21 -22.19
N ARG A 55 -7.36 -2.26 -21.37
CA ARG A 55 -8.69 -1.68 -21.56
C ARG A 55 -8.74 -0.16 -21.38
#